data_AF-A0A9D9NEN9-F1
#
_entry.id   AF-A0A9D9NEN9-F1
#
_cell.length_a   1.000
_cell.length_b   1.000
_cell.length_c   1.000
_cell.angle_alpha   90.00
_cell.angle_beta   90.00
_cell.angle_gamma   90.00
#
_symmetry.space_group_name_H-M   'P 1'
#
loop_
_entity.id
_entity.type
_entity.pdbx_description
1 polymer ?
#
loop_
_entity_poly.entity_id
_entity_poly.type
_entity_poly.pdbx_seq_one_letter_code
_entity_poly.pdbx_strand_id
1 'polypeptide(L)'
;MASYLQIENISKSYGPKVLFEHIGFNINEGDKIALIAPNGTGKTSLMRILAGKDKSDSGGKIMFLKDIRIAFLEQEYEHDPEKGIMDQIMDHSTEFTRHLDQEHYWEYERRVKSLLTSFRLTDPDQKMKELSGGEVKRVAIVEMLASEADFFIMDEPTNHLDIDAIEFLENYLSRARCTLLMVTHDRYFLDHVCNTIMEMDHGAIYTYRGNYENYLEKREDRIANYNAETDKVRNILRRELEWMRSTPQARTGKAKYRIDAFYDLKERASQVYTQKQVSLAEVQGSSRLGSKIINCKDVSFHYGDKCYIDHFTYNFQRYEKVGIVGRNGAGKSTFINLLTGNYTPEMICTDPQEYTAMPPEQRNGKGLLTGEIERGESLKIGYYRQSGMSFNPEDTVLETVNDTRLLNQFLFPHDMLNNKIGTLSGGEKRRLYLLTILMKQPNLLVLDEPTNDLDIVTLNILEEYLKEFGGSLIIVSHDRHFLDRLVDHLFVFCGDGVIKDFIGSYSQYREFIKGYEARQRSEERAAEKTAKGVKQKSCTTAKDSSIQAPARKKLSYKEQRELEQLEKDLESLNAEKAALEADLNSGTLQYSQLQEASLRIGEILAEIETKENRWLELSCM
;
A
#
# COMPACT_ATOMS: atom_id res chain seq x y z
N MET A 1 -14.13 28.52 -8.60
CA MET A 1 -14.41 27.08 -8.68
C MET A 1 -15.79 26.87 -8.09
N ALA A 2 -16.65 26.06 -8.73
CA ALA A 2 -17.95 25.75 -8.15
C ALA A 2 -17.76 24.85 -6.91
N SER A 3 -18.53 25.09 -5.86
CA SER A 3 -18.56 24.26 -4.66
C SER A 3 -19.51 23.09 -4.92
N TYR A 4 -18.98 21.87 -5.01
CA TYR A 4 -19.77 20.66 -5.28
C TYR A 4 -20.49 20.15 -4.03
N LEU A 5 -19.83 20.27 -2.87
CA LEU A 5 -20.39 19.85 -1.59
C LEU A 5 -20.03 20.86 -0.50
N GLN A 6 -21.04 21.30 0.23
CA GLN A 6 -20.89 22.13 1.43
C GLN A 6 -21.55 21.43 2.61
N ILE A 7 -20.77 21.24 3.66
CA ILE A 7 -21.19 20.63 4.92
C ILE A 7 -21.08 21.65 6.04
N GLU A 8 -22.16 21.78 6.83
CA GLU A 8 -22.21 22.68 7.98
C GLU A 8 -22.75 21.98 9.22
N ASN A 9 -21.98 22.02 10.31
CA ASN A 9 -22.39 21.63 11.67
C ASN A 9 -22.96 20.22 11.80
N ILE A 10 -22.33 19.23 11.15
CA ILE A 10 -22.72 17.81 11.28
C ILE A 10 -22.04 17.22 12.52
N SER A 11 -22.84 16.55 13.34
CA SER A 11 -22.39 15.76 14.49
C SER A 11 -22.95 14.34 14.41
N LYS A 12 -22.19 13.39 14.96
CA LYS A 12 -22.62 11.99 15.12
C LYS A 12 -22.06 11.39 16.39
N SER A 13 -22.92 10.65 17.08
CA SER A 13 -22.63 9.91 18.30
C SER A 13 -23.14 8.48 18.20
N TYR A 14 -22.41 7.53 18.78
CA TYR A 14 -22.84 6.14 18.87
C TYR A 14 -22.85 5.71 20.34
N GLY A 15 -24.06 5.64 20.92
CA GLY A 15 -24.23 5.45 22.36
C GLY A 15 -23.58 6.60 23.15
N PRO A 16 -22.71 6.32 24.15
CA PRO A 16 -22.01 7.36 24.90
C PRO A 16 -20.77 7.93 24.18
N LYS A 17 -20.33 7.32 23.06
CA LYS A 17 -19.12 7.74 22.35
C LYS A 17 -19.49 8.75 21.26
N VAL A 18 -19.03 9.98 21.43
CA VAL A 18 -19.07 10.99 20.37
C VAL A 18 -18.04 10.61 19.30
N LEU A 19 -18.49 10.47 18.04
CA LEU A 19 -17.58 10.19 16.92
C LEU A 19 -16.99 11.49 16.40
N PHE A 20 -17.85 12.46 16.14
CA PHE A 20 -17.46 13.80 15.73
C PHE A 20 -18.55 14.84 16.03
N GLU A 21 -18.13 16.09 16.23
CA GLU A 21 -19.00 17.20 16.58
C GLU A 21 -18.68 18.45 15.77
N HIS A 22 -19.72 19.12 15.27
CA HIS A 22 -19.63 20.43 14.60
C HIS A 22 -18.67 20.45 13.40
N ILE A 23 -18.64 19.38 12.62
CA ILE A 23 -17.82 19.31 11.41
C ILE A 23 -18.42 20.20 10.32
N GLY A 24 -17.57 21.00 9.68
CA GLY A 24 -17.89 21.76 8.48
C GLY A 24 -16.72 21.79 7.50
N PHE A 25 -16.98 21.49 6.23
CA PHE A 25 -16.00 21.58 5.16
C PHE A 25 -16.69 21.78 3.79
N ASN A 26 -15.87 22.17 2.81
CA ASN A 26 -16.31 22.41 1.44
C ASN A 26 -15.40 21.62 0.49
N ILE A 27 -16.00 21.01 -0.53
CA ILE A 27 -15.32 20.37 -1.66
C ILE A 27 -15.64 21.15 -2.93
N ASN A 28 -14.60 21.60 -3.62
CA ASN A 28 -14.72 22.31 -4.88
C ASN A 28 -14.55 21.37 -6.07
N GLU A 29 -15.02 21.83 -7.23
CA GLU A 29 -14.78 21.19 -8.51
C GLU A 29 -13.28 20.96 -8.77
N GLY A 30 -12.92 19.70 -9.05
CA GLY A 30 -11.54 19.28 -9.33
C GLY A 30 -10.70 18.95 -8.09
N ASP A 31 -11.26 19.09 -6.88
CA ASP A 31 -10.59 18.65 -5.66
C ASP A 31 -10.55 17.11 -5.62
N LYS A 32 -9.36 16.55 -5.36
CA LYS A 32 -9.14 15.11 -5.14
C LYS A 32 -8.71 14.95 -3.69
N ILE A 33 -9.70 14.70 -2.84
CA ILE A 33 -9.59 14.73 -1.40
C ILE A 33 -9.52 13.32 -0.85
N ALA A 34 -8.56 13.09 0.03
CA ALA A 34 -8.50 11.89 0.84
C ALA A 34 -8.85 12.17 2.29
N LEU A 35 -9.74 11.37 2.86
CA LEU A 35 -10.12 11.42 4.25
C LEU A 35 -9.31 10.40 5.05
N ILE A 36 -8.41 10.90 5.90
CA ILE A 36 -7.57 10.11 6.79
C ILE A 36 -8.08 10.29 8.22
N ALA A 37 -8.18 9.19 8.95
CA ALA A 37 -8.56 9.20 10.36
C ALA A 37 -8.09 7.91 11.02
N PRO A 38 -7.88 7.91 12.35
CA PRO A 38 -7.76 6.69 13.13
C PRO A 38 -9.03 5.83 13.06
N ASN A 39 -8.89 4.51 13.27
CA ASN A 39 -10.05 3.63 13.33
C ASN A 39 -11.00 4.01 14.48
N GLY A 40 -12.31 3.92 14.24
CA GLY A 40 -13.33 4.20 15.24
C GLY A 40 -13.64 5.68 15.50
N THR A 41 -13.18 6.58 14.62
CA THR A 41 -13.51 8.03 14.61
C THR A 41 -14.74 8.38 13.76
N GLY A 42 -15.34 7.39 13.08
CA GLY A 42 -16.60 7.58 12.35
C GLY A 42 -16.47 7.88 10.85
N LYS A 43 -15.35 7.54 10.19
CA LYS A 43 -15.21 7.68 8.72
C LYS A 43 -16.38 7.09 7.93
N THR A 44 -16.65 5.80 8.14
CA THR A 44 -17.76 5.10 7.46
C THR A 44 -19.10 5.71 7.81
N SER A 45 -19.27 6.21 9.04
CA SER A 45 -20.47 6.95 9.44
C SER A 45 -20.62 8.26 8.67
N LEU A 46 -19.53 9.02 8.48
CA LEU A 46 -19.52 10.23 7.65
C LEU A 46 -19.88 9.89 6.18
N MET A 47 -19.31 8.82 5.63
CA MET A 47 -19.61 8.37 4.27
C MET A 47 -21.08 7.96 4.10
N ARG A 48 -21.67 7.26 5.08
CA ARG A 48 -23.11 6.90 5.07
C ARG A 48 -24.02 8.11 5.19
N ILE A 49 -23.63 9.12 5.95
CA ILE A 49 -24.36 10.40 6.04
C ILE A 49 -24.30 11.14 4.69
N LEU A 50 -23.14 11.15 4.02
CA LEU A 50 -22.98 11.72 2.69
C LEU A 50 -23.81 10.99 1.63
N ALA A 51 -23.92 9.66 1.74
CA ALA A 51 -24.76 8.83 0.88
C ALA A 51 -26.27 8.95 1.18
N GLY A 52 -26.67 9.69 2.22
CA GLY A 52 -28.06 9.83 2.64
C GLY A 52 -28.68 8.57 3.29
N LYS A 53 -27.85 7.54 3.57
CA LYS A 53 -28.27 6.30 4.25
C LYS A 53 -28.37 6.45 5.78
N ASP A 54 -27.68 7.45 6.35
CA ASP A 54 -27.74 7.78 7.77
C ASP A 54 -28.03 9.27 7.97
N LYS A 55 -28.58 9.63 9.13
CA LYS A 55 -28.89 11.01 9.51
C LYS A 55 -27.84 11.54 10.48
N SER A 56 -27.57 12.84 10.39
CA SER A 56 -26.83 13.54 11.44
C SER A 56 -27.68 13.61 12.70
N ASP A 57 -27.03 13.50 13.86
CA ASP A 57 -27.70 13.69 15.15
C ASP A 57 -27.89 15.19 15.46
N SER A 58 -27.19 16.08 14.72
CA SER A 58 -27.38 17.52 14.77
C SER A 58 -28.27 18.02 13.63
N GLY A 59 -28.80 19.25 13.77
CA GLY A 59 -29.52 19.95 12.70
C GLY A 59 -28.62 20.49 11.57
N GLY A 60 -27.46 19.87 11.33
CA GLY A 60 -26.50 20.27 10.32
C GLY A 60 -27.06 20.15 8.90
N LYS A 61 -26.47 20.89 7.95
CA LYS A 61 -26.91 20.92 6.55
C LYS A 61 -25.85 20.32 5.63
N ILE A 62 -26.30 19.45 4.73
CA ILE A 62 -25.52 18.93 3.60
C ILE A 62 -26.12 19.56 2.35
N MET A 63 -25.33 20.32 1.62
CA MET A 63 -25.75 20.99 0.40
C MET A 63 -24.85 20.53 -0.74
N PHE A 64 -25.42 19.72 -1.64
CA PHE A 64 -24.81 19.42 -2.93
C PHE A 64 -25.17 20.52 -3.94
N LEU A 65 -24.27 20.78 -4.88
CA LEU A 65 -24.58 21.63 -6.03
C LEU A 65 -25.76 21.03 -6.82
N LYS A 66 -26.66 21.87 -7.33
CA LYS A 66 -27.80 21.39 -8.13
C LYS A 66 -27.30 20.75 -9.41
N ASP A 67 -27.98 19.66 -9.82
CA ASP A 67 -27.76 18.92 -11.07
C ASP A 67 -26.40 18.22 -11.21
N ILE A 68 -25.67 17.98 -10.12
CA ILE A 68 -24.44 17.15 -10.16
C ILE A 68 -24.77 15.67 -10.09
N ARG A 69 -24.05 14.86 -10.87
CA ARG A 69 -24.10 13.40 -10.77
C ARG A 69 -23.07 12.93 -9.74
N ILE A 70 -23.53 12.13 -8.77
CA ILE A 70 -22.70 11.60 -7.69
C ILE A 70 -22.70 10.07 -7.79
N ALA A 71 -21.52 9.48 -7.76
CA ALA A 71 -21.36 8.03 -7.68
C ALA A 71 -20.71 7.64 -6.36
N PHE A 72 -21.32 6.66 -5.67
CA PHE A 72 -20.85 6.14 -4.41
C PHE A 72 -20.32 4.71 -4.60
N LEU A 73 -19.11 4.46 -4.13
CA LEU A 73 -18.57 3.13 -3.94
C LEU A 73 -18.57 2.81 -2.45
N GLU A 74 -19.46 1.91 -2.06
CA GLU A 74 -19.61 1.46 -0.68
C GLU A 74 -18.68 0.27 -0.38
N GLN A 75 -18.39 0.08 0.91
CA GLN A 75 -17.53 -1.02 1.38
C GLN A 75 -18.17 -2.40 1.11
N GLU A 76 -19.49 -2.51 1.22
CA GLU A 76 -20.27 -3.70 0.87
C GLU A 76 -21.08 -3.37 -0.38
N TYR A 77 -20.77 -4.08 -1.47
CA TYR A 77 -21.46 -3.89 -2.74
C TYR A 77 -22.70 -4.79 -2.79
N GLU A 78 -23.88 -4.17 -2.77
CA GLU A 78 -25.16 -4.84 -2.96
C GLU A 78 -25.26 -5.36 -4.41
N HIS A 79 -25.45 -6.66 -4.57
CA HIS A 79 -25.57 -7.30 -5.88
C HIS A 79 -26.59 -8.42 -5.88
N ASP A 80 -27.17 -8.68 -7.04
CA ASP A 80 -28.03 -9.85 -7.24
C ASP A 80 -27.15 -11.08 -7.56
N PRO A 81 -27.16 -12.14 -6.72
CA PRO A 81 -26.29 -13.31 -6.90
C PRO A 81 -26.56 -14.09 -8.20
N GLU A 82 -27.75 -13.98 -8.79
CA GLU A 82 -28.12 -14.75 -9.99
C GLU A 82 -27.88 -14.01 -11.31
N LYS A 83 -27.62 -12.70 -11.27
CA LYS A 83 -27.35 -11.90 -12.47
C LYS A 83 -25.92 -12.07 -12.97
N GLY A 84 -25.75 -11.93 -14.29
CA GLY A 84 -24.44 -11.80 -14.91
C GLY A 84 -23.80 -10.44 -14.59
N ILE A 85 -22.48 -10.34 -14.66
CA ILE A 85 -21.72 -9.10 -14.40
C ILE A 85 -22.26 -7.95 -15.26
N MET A 86 -22.44 -8.20 -16.56
CA MET A 86 -22.86 -7.18 -17.50
C MET A 86 -24.29 -6.70 -17.22
N ASP A 87 -25.20 -7.64 -16.95
CA ASP A 87 -26.60 -7.34 -16.65
C ASP A 87 -26.73 -6.52 -15.36
N GLN A 88 -25.95 -6.85 -14.33
CA GLN A 88 -25.91 -6.10 -13.07
C GLN A 88 -25.52 -4.63 -13.30
N ILE A 89 -24.43 -4.38 -14.06
CA ILE A 89 -23.96 -3.02 -14.37
C ILE A 89 -24.97 -2.26 -15.23
N MET A 90 -25.55 -2.94 -16.21
CA MET A 90 -26.55 -2.34 -17.11
C MET A 90 -27.85 -1.99 -16.38
N ASP A 91 -28.31 -2.85 -15.47
CA ASP A 91 -29.51 -2.62 -14.68
C ASP A 91 -29.35 -1.42 -13.73
N HIS A 92 -28.23 -1.33 -13.03
CA HIS A 92 -27.92 -0.20 -12.15
C HIS A 92 -27.76 1.12 -12.90
N SER A 93 -27.24 1.05 -14.12
CA SER A 93 -27.13 2.22 -15.00
C SER A 93 -28.40 2.53 -15.77
N THR A 94 -29.52 1.80 -15.57
CA THR A 94 -30.77 2.05 -16.31
C THR A 94 -31.29 3.47 -16.14
N GLU A 95 -31.16 4.07 -14.96
CA GLU A 95 -31.63 5.45 -14.74
C GLU A 95 -30.86 6.46 -15.61
N PHE A 96 -29.58 6.20 -15.87
CA PHE A 96 -28.73 6.99 -16.74
C PHE A 96 -28.92 6.66 -18.23
N THR A 97 -29.07 5.37 -18.56
CA THR A 97 -29.11 4.87 -19.93
C THR A 97 -30.49 4.96 -20.59
N ARG A 98 -31.58 5.13 -19.81
CA ARG A 98 -32.97 5.23 -20.31
C ARG A 98 -33.19 6.32 -21.36
N HIS A 99 -32.40 7.39 -21.32
CA HIS A 99 -32.52 8.53 -22.24
C HIS A 99 -31.40 8.58 -23.28
N LEU A 100 -30.52 7.59 -23.34
CA LEU A 100 -29.45 7.52 -24.32
C LEU A 100 -29.98 7.02 -25.67
N ASP A 101 -29.52 7.64 -26.74
CA ASP A 101 -29.70 7.12 -28.10
C ASP A 101 -28.99 5.77 -28.27
N GLN A 102 -29.41 4.96 -29.26
CA GLN A 102 -28.82 3.64 -29.52
C GLN A 102 -27.29 3.70 -29.72
N GLU A 103 -26.78 4.77 -30.34
CA GLU A 103 -25.33 4.95 -30.54
C GLU A 103 -24.60 5.16 -29.21
N HIS A 104 -25.12 6.04 -28.35
CA HIS A 104 -24.53 6.30 -27.03
C HIS A 104 -24.64 5.11 -26.07
N TYR A 105 -25.71 4.31 -26.19
CA TYR A 105 -25.85 3.06 -25.47
C TYR A 105 -24.74 2.06 -25.86
N TRP A 106 -24.44 1.93 -27.16
CA TRP A 106 -23.35 1.07 -27.62
C TRP A 106 -21.97 1.58 -27.24
N GLU A 107 -21.76 2.90 -27.17
CA GLU A 107 -20.52 3.50 -26.66
C GLU A 107 -20.33 3.17 -25.17
N TYR A 108 -21.39 3.33 -24.38
CA TYR A 108 -21.42 2.95 -22.96
C TYR A 108 -21.10 1.47 -22.77
N GLU A 109 -21.76 0.59 -23.53
CA GLU A 109 -21.52 -0.86 -23.49
C GLU A 109 -20.07 -1.23 -23.82
N ARG A 110 -19.49 -0.62 -24.87
CA ARG A 110 -18.07 -0.84 -25.22
C ARG A 110 -17.14 -0.34 -24.13
N ARG A 111 -17.46 0.79 -23.50
CA ARG A 111 -16.69 1.33 -22.38
C ARG A 111 -16.71 0.38 -21.19
N VAL A 112 -17.87 -0.11 -20.79
CA VAL A 112 -18.01 -1.11 -19.72
C VAL A 112 -17.18 -2.35 -20.03
N LYS A 113 -17.30 -2.91 -21.25
CA LYS A 113 -16.49 -4.06 -21.69
C LYS A 113 -14.98 -3.78 -21.64
N SER A 114 -14.56 -2.58 -22.05
CA SER A 114 -13.15 -2.17 -21.98
C SER A 114 -12.66 -2.05 -20.54
N LEU A 115 -13.47 -1.53 -19.62
CA LEU A 115 -13.14 -1.43 -18.20
C LEU A 115 -13.08 -2.82 -17.55
N LEU A 116 -14.07 -3.68 -17.79
CA LEU A 116 -14.07 -5.08 -17.34
C LEU A 116 -12.81 -5.83 -17.80
N THR A 117 -12.45 -5.68 -19.08
CA THR A 117 -11.23 -6.28 -19.65
C THR A 117 -9.97 -5.75 -18.96
N SER A 118 -9.93 -4.45 -18.65
CA SER A 118 -8.79 -3.84 -17.95
C SER A 118 -8.63 -4.37 -16.53
N PHE A 119 -9.75 -4.62 -15.83
CA PHE A 119 -9.78 -5.33 -14.55
C PHE A 119 -9.66 -6.86 -14.68
N ARG A 120 -9.39 -7.37 -15.89
CA ARG A 120 -9.23 -8.79 -16.24
C ARG A 120 -10.46 -9.66 -15.92
N LEU A 121 -11.64 -9.06 -15.92
CA LEU A 121 -12.92 -9.74 -15.92
C LEU A 121 -13.28 -10.05 -17.38
N THR A 122 -12.96 -11.26 -17.82
CA THR A 122 -13.02 -11.65 -19.24
C THR A 122 -14.35 -12.29 -19.63
N ASP A 123 -15.10 -12.83 -18.67
CA ASP A 123 -16.43 -13.38 -18.89
C ASP A 123 -17.51 -12.42 -18.37
N PRO A 124 -18.19 -11.66 -19.25
CA PRO A 124 -19.24 -10.72 -18.87
C PRO A 124 -20.54 -11.40 -18.41
N ASP A 125 -20.74 -12.67 -18.74
CA ASP A 125 -21.96 -13.43 -18.44
C ASP A 125 -21.83 -14.27 -17.17
N GLN A 126 -20.63 -14.29 -16.57
CA GLN A 126 -20.37 -14.98 -15.31
C GLN A 126 -21.29 -14.44 -14.21
N LYS A 127 -21.87 -15.35 -13.41
CA LYS A 127 -22.79 -14.99 -12.33
C LYS A 127 -22.05 -14.37 -11.14
N MET A 128 -22.67 -13.36 -10.52
CA MET A 128 -22.10 -12.66 -9.37
C MET A 128 -21.79 -13.59 -8.17
N LYS A 129 -22.58 -14.65 -7.94
CA LYS A 129 -22.33 -15.62 -6.85
C LYS A 129 -21.06 -16.45 -6.99
N GLU A 130 -20.50 -16.55 -8.20
CA GLU A 130 -19.29 -17.33 -8.47
C GLU A 130 -18.02 -16.50 -8.28
N LEU A 131 -18.16 -15.18 -8.18
CA LEU A 131 -17.06 -14.25 -8.03
C LEU A 131 -16.53 -14.23 -6.60
N SER A 132 -15.22 -14.12 -6.46
CA SER A 132 -14.58 -13.80 -5.18
C SER A 132 -14.93 -12.37 -4.75
N GLY A 133 -14.86 -12.07 -3.45
CA GLY A 133 -15.16 -10.73 -2.93
C GLY A 133 -14.32 -9.61 -3.58
N GLY A 134 -13.06 -9.88 -3.95
CA GLY A 134 -12.22 -8.93 -4.70
C GLY A 134 -12.63 -8.76 -6.16
N GLU A 135 -13.23 -9.77 -6.79
CA GLU A 135 -13.84 -9.66 -8.13
C GLU A 135 -15.14 -8.87 -8.10
N VAL A 136 -16.01 -9.16 -7.12
CA VAL A 136 -17.23 -8.39 -6.86
C VAL A 136 -16.90 -6.90 -6.69
N LYS A 137 -15.85 -6.59 -5.93
CA LYS A 137 -15.41 -5.21 -5.75
C LYS A 137 -14.86 -4.57 -7.02
N ARG A 138 -14.17 -5.33 -7.87
CA ARG A 138 -13.75 -4.85 -9.21
C ARG A 138 -14.97 -4.50 -10.08
N VAL A 139 -16.02 -5.32 -10.05
CA VAL A 139 -17.29 -5.02 -10.73
C VAL A 139 -17.90 -3.72 -10.22
N ALA A 140 -17.97 -3.55 -8.90
CA ALA A 140 -18.48 -2.32 -8.27
C ALA A 140 -17.70 -1.06 -8.70
N ILE A 141 -16.37 -1.15 -8.77
CA ILE A 141 -15.51 -0.06 -9.25
C ILE A 141 -15.80 0.22 -10.73
N VAL A 142 -15.95 -0.80 -11.57
CA VAL A 142 -16.26 -0.63 -13.00
C VAL A 142 -17.60 0.06 -13.18
N GLU A 143 -18.64 -0.36 -12.45
CA GLU A 143 -19.96 0.27 -12.47
C GLU A 143 -19.87 1.76 -12.13
N MET A 144 -19.20 2.08 -11.01
CA MET A 144 -19.01 3.45 -10.57
C MET A 144 -18.23 4.26 -11.61
N LEU A 145 -17.12 3.75 -12.17
CA LEU A 145 -16.34 4.45 -13.20
C LEU A 145 -17.10 4.61 -14.53
N ALA A 146 -18.03 3.72 -14.82
CA ALA A 146 -18.88 3.79 -16.00
C ALA A 146 -19.97 4.87 -15.88
N SER A 147 -20.43 5.18 -14.67
CA SER A 147 -21.51 6.16 -14.43
C SER A 147 -21.24 7.61 -14.88
N GLU A 148 -19.99 7.93 -15.25
CA GLU A 148 -19.55 9.28 -15.65
C GLU A 148 -19.99 10.39 -14.68
N ALA A 149 -20.00 10.09 -13.38
CA ALA A 149 -20.34 11.06 -12.35
C ALA A 149 -19.34 12.23 -12.30
N ASP A 150 -19.84 13.41 -11.93
CA ASP A 150 -19.03 14.61 -11.74
C ASP A 150 -18.29 14.58 -10.40
N PHE A 151 -18.87 13.87 -9.41
CA PHE A 151 -18.33 13.68 -8.09
C PHE A 151 -18.32 12.20 -7.69
N PHE A 152 -17.11 11.67 -7.41
CA PHE A 152 -16.92 10.31 -6.94
C PHE A 152 -16.68 10.29 -5.43
N ILE A 153 -17.38 9.40 -4.74
CA ILE A 153 -17.19 9.13 -3.31
C ILE A 153 -16.84 7.65 -3.15
N MET A 154 -15.65 7.36 -2.62
CA MET A 154 -15.14 5.98 -2.50
C MET A 154 -14.75 5.62 -1.07
N ASP A 155 -15.28 4.54 -0.52
CA ASP A 155 -14.88 4.01 0.78
C ASP A 155 -13.94 2.80 0.62
N GLU A 156 -12.66 2.97 0.97
CA GLU A 156 -11.57 1.98 0.90
C GLU A 156 -11.49 1.24 -0.45
N PRO A 157 -11.38 1.93 -1.61
CA PRO A 157 -11.43 1.28 -2.92
C PRO A 157 -10.30 0.26 -3.15
N THR A 158 -9.13 0.48 -2.53
CA THR A 158 -7.93 -0.34 -2.73
C THR A 158 -7.97 -1.69 -1.99
N ASN A 159 -8.81 -1.83 -0.96
CA ASN A 159 -8.86 -3.06 -0.18
C ASN A 159 -9.31 -4.26 -1.03
N HIS A 160 -8.64 -5.40 -0.86
CA HIS A 160 -8.89 -6.64 -1.59
C HIS A 160 -8.68 -6.56 -3.12
N LEU A 161 -8.02 -5.52 -3.62
CA LEU A 161 -7.61 -5.43 -5.02
C LEU A 161 -6.20 -5.98 -5.23
N ASP A 162 -6.01 -6.60 -6.40
CA ASP A 162 -4.69 -6.96 -6.88
C ASP A 162 -3.85 -5.73 -7.19
N ILE A 163 -2.53 -5.87 -7.13
CA ILE A 163 -1.65 -4.71 -7.33
C ILE A 163 -1.78 -4.14 -8.75
N ASP A 164 -2.01 -5.00 -9.75
CA ASP A 164 -2.31 -4.59 -11.13
C ASP A 164 -3.62 -3.79 -11.23
N ALA A 165 -4.64 -4.16 -10.46
CA ALA A 165 -5.93 -3.46 -10.45
C ALA A 165 -5.82 -2.09 -9.74
N ILE A 166 -5.05 -2.02 -8.64
CA ILE A 166 -4.76 -0.77 -7.94
C ILE A 166 -4.02 0.20 -8.88
N GLU A 167 -2.99 -0.29 -9.58
CA GLU A 167 -2.23 0.49 -10.57
C GLU A 167 -3.11 1.02 -11.71
N PHE A 168 -4.04 0.21 -12.21
CA PHE A 168 -4.98 0.65 -13.22
C PHE A 168 -5.89 1.77 -12.69
N LEU A 169 -6.47 1.58 -11.51
CA LEU A 169 -7.36 2.57 -10.88
C LEU A 169 -6.62 3.89 -10.60
N GLU A 170 -5.39 3.81 -10.11
CA GLU A 170 -4.50 4.94 -9.85
C GLU A 170 -4.21 5.73 -11.15
N ASN A 171 -3.84 5.03 -12.22
CA ASN A 171 -3.59 5.65 -13.54
C ASN A 171 -4.85 6.25 -14.16
N TYR A 172 -6.02 5.64 -13.92
CA TYR A 172 -7.30 6.16 -14.40
C TYR A 172 -7.67 7.44 -13.65
N LEU A 173 -7.67 7.41 -12.31
CA LEU A 173 -8.08 8.53 -11.47
C LEU A 173 -7.09 9.70 -11.52
N SER A 174 -5.79 9.45 -11.63
CA SER A 174 -4.79 10.52 -11.79
C SER A 174 -5.02 11.33 -13.07
N ARG A 175 -5.37 10.67 -14.18
CA ARG A 175 -5.64 11.31 -15.48
C ARG A 175 -7.05 11.90 -15.60
N ALA A 176 -8.02 11.33 -14.89
CA ALA A 176 -9.39 11.81 -14.90
C ALA A 176 -9.48 13.23 -14.31
N ARG A 177 -10.23 14.11 -15.00
CA ARG A 177 -10.65 15.41 -14.49
C ARG A 177 -11.98 15.25 -13.76
N CYS A 178 -11.91 14.79 -12.53
CA CYS A 178 -13.09 14.57 -11.69
C CYS A 178 -12.85 15.09 -10.28
N THR A 179 -13.94 15.38 -9.58
CA THR A 179 -13.91 15.64 -8.14
C THR A 179 -13.99 14.29 -7.41
N LEU A 180 -13.11 14.06 -6.44
CA LEU A 180 -13.00 12.78 -5.74
C LEU A 180 -12.95 13.03 -4.23
N LEU A 181 -13.77 12.30 -3.48
CA LEU A 181 -13.64 12.15 -2.04
C LEU A 181 -13.42 10.66 -1.77
N MET A 182 -12.26 10.29 -1.24
CA MET A 182 -11.96 8.90 -0.93
C MET A 182 -11.51 8.69 0.50
N VAL A 183 -11.83 7.54 1.04
CA VAL A 183 -11.23 7.00 2.27
C VAL A 183 -10.29 5.89 1.84
N THR A 184 -9.00 5.99 2.16
CA THR A 184 -8.08 4.88 1.91
C THR A 184 -6.92 4.89 2.89
N HIS A 185 -6.37 3.70 3.14
CA HIS A 185 -5.13 3.51 3.87
C HIS A 185 -3.88 3.36 2.98
N ASP A 186 -4.04 3.30 1.65
CA ASP A 186 -2.92 3.11 0.71
C ASP A 186 -2.14 4.42 0.47
N ARG A 187 -0.91 4.48 0.99
CA ARG A 187 -0.07 5.70 0.94
C ARG A 187 0.37 6.08 -0.47
N TYR A 188 0.72 5.10 -1.31
CA TYR A 188 1.13 5.39 -2.69
C TYR A 188 -0.04 5.91 -3.52
N PHE A 189 -1.22 5.33 -3.30
CA PHE A 189 -2.43 5.80 -3.97
C PHE A 189 -2.79 7.23 -3.58
N LEU A 190 -2.67 7.55 -2.29
CA LEU A 190 -2.87 8.91 -1.77
C LEU A 190 -1.88 9.91 -2.38
N ASP A 191 -0.61 9.53 -2.51
CA ASP A 191 0.41 10.44 -2.98
C ASP A 191 0.29 10.76 -4.49
N HIS A 192 -0.13 9.79 -5.30
CA HIS A 192 -0.26 9.95 -6.76
C HIS A 192 -1.61 10.51 -7.21
N VAL A 193 -2.71 10.24 -6.50
CA VAL A 193 -4.06 10.63 -6.94
C VAL A 193 -4.55 11.90 -6.24
N CYS A 194 -4.27 12.08 -4.96
CA CYS A 194 -4.82 13.17 -4.17
C CYS A 194 -4.03 14.47 -4.26
N ASN A 195 -4.75 15.59 -4.24
CA ASN A 195 -4.18 16.93 -4.15
C ASN A 195 -4.45 17.61 -2.79
N THR A 196 -5.35 17.04 -2.00
CA THR A 196 -5.78 17.55 -0.70
C THR A 196 -6.02 16.38 0.23
N ILE A 197 -5.58 16.52 1.48
CA ILE A 197 -5.80 15.52 2.54
C ILE A 197 -6.61 16.18 3.64
N MET A 198 -7.69 15.52 4.03
CA MET A 198 -8.52 15.87 5.18
C MET A 198 -8.24 14.87 6.29
N GLU A 199 -7.67 15.33 7.40
CA GLU A 199 -7.48 14.53 8.60
C GLU A 199 -8.64 14.77 9.57
N MET A 200 -9.35 13.72 9.96
CA MET A 200 -10.27 13.73 11.09
C MET A 200 -9.52 13.33 12.36
N ASP A 201 -9.42 14.26 13.30
CA ASP A 201 -8.78 14.00 14.60
C ASP A 201 -9.46 14.78 15.72
N HIS A 202 -9.66 14.14 16.87
CA HIS A 202 -10.39 14.65 18.05
C HIS A 202 -11.70 15.40 17.74
N GLY A 203 -12.48 14.89 16.79
CA GLY A 203 -13.78 15.46 16.42
C GLY A 203 -13.71 16.69 15.51
N ALA A 204 -12.51 17.14 15.11
CA ALA A 204 -12.31 18.21 14.14
C ALA A 204 -11.76 17.67 12.80
N ILE A 205 -11.97 18.44 11.72
CA ILE A 205 -11.37 18.17 10.41
C ILE A 205 -10.29 19.21 10.12
N TYR A 206 -9.10 18.72 9.79
CA TYR A 206 -7.97 19.53 9.35
C TYR A 206 -7.72 19.26 7.87
N THR A 207 -7.71 20.33 7.06
CA THR A 207 -7.49 20.21 5.62
C THR A 207 -6.09 20.67 5.25
N TYR A 208 -5.37 19.82 4.52
CA TYR A 208 -4.00 20.01 4.06
C TYR A 208 -3.99 20.02 2.54
N ARG A 209 -3.53 21.11 1.93
CA ARG A 209 -3.28 21.14 0.49
C ARG A 209 -1.89 20.58 0.19
N GLY A 210 -1.84 19.61 -0.72
CA GLY A 210 -0.64 18.85 -1.09
C GLY A 210 -0.87 17.34 -1.04
N ASN A 211 0.18 16.61 -1.38
CA ASN A 211 0.18 15.14 -1.38
C ASN A 211 0.39 14.60 0.05
N TYR A 212 0.54 13.28 0.17
CA TYR A 212 0.64 12.58 1.45
C TYR A 212 1.91 12.93 2.23
N GLU A 213 3.04 13.08 1.56
CA GLU A 213 4.29 13.51 2.20
C GLU A 213 4.15 14.90 2.85
N ASN A 214 3.54 15.86 2.14
CA ASN A 214 3.31 17.21 2.64
C ASN A 214 2.40 17.22 3.88
N TYR A 215 1.40 16.34 3.90
CA TYR A 215 0.55 16.14 5.06
C TYR A 215 1.34 15.67 6.27
N LEU A 216 2.25 14.69 6.12
CA LEU A 216 3.06 14.18 7.24
C LEU A 216 3.91 15.30 7.85
N GLU A 217 4.61 16.07 7.04
CA GLU A 217 5.42 17.20 7.51
C GLU A 217 4.57 18.25 8.25
N LYS A 218 3.48 18.73 7.64
CA LYS A 218 2.60 19.74 8.25
C LYS A 218 1.91 19.23 9.51
N ARG A 219 1.65 17.93 9.58
CA ARG A 219 1.07 17.28 10.76
C ARG A 219 2.08 17.28 11.91
N GLU A 220 3.34 16.95 11.64
CA GLU A 220 4.42 17.03 12.64
C GLU A 220 4.60 18.46 13.14
N ASP A 221 4.62 19.46 12.25
CA ASP A 221 4.68 20.87 12.62
C ASP A 221 3.49 21.27 13.52
N ARG A 222 2.27 20.81 13.18
CA ARG A 222 1.08 21.04 14.01
C ARG A 222 1.24 20.44 15.40
N ILE A 223 1.68 19.19 15.48
CA ILE A 223 1.86 18.48 16.75
C ILE A 223 2.95 19.14 17.59
N ALA A 224 4.07 19.53 16.98
CA ALA A 224 5.15 20.25 17.66
C ALA A 224 4.68 21.60 18.23
N ASN A 225 3.94 22.37 17.43
CA ASN A 225 3.35 23.65 17.87
C ASN A 225 2.34 23.44 19.01
N TYR A 226 1.46 22.45 18.88
CA TYR A 226 0.48 22.13 19.92
C TYR A 226 1.13 21.67 21.23
N ASN A 227 2.17 20.84 21.15
CA ASN A 227 2.94 20.41 22.32
C ASN A 227 3.64 21.59 22.99
N ALA A 228 4.25 22.49 22.20
CA ALA A 228 4.87 23.70 22.74
C ALA A 228 3.86 24.65 23.41
N GLU A 229 2.64 24.76 22.87
CA GLU A 229 1.53 25.49 23.51
C GLU A 229 1.08 24.82 24.81
N THR A 230 0.90 23.50 24.77
CA THR A 230 0.49 22.70 25.93
C THR A 230 1.53 22.77 27.06
N ASP A 231 2.82 22.75 26.73
CA ASP A 231 3.90 22.90 27.72
C ASP A 231 3.89 24.28 28.37
N LYS A 232 3.63 25.35 27.61
CA LYS A 232 3.42 26.70 28.16
C LYS A 232 2.22 26.72 29.11
N VAL A 233 1.10 26.15 28.68
CA VAL A 233 -0.14 26.05 29.50
C VAL A 233 0.12 25.25 30.77
N ARG A 234 0.86 24.14 30.70
CA ARG A 234 1.21 23.29 31.84
C ARG A 234 2.12 24.00 32.83
N ASN A 235 3.08 24.79 32.35
CA ASN A 235 3.93 25.62 33.20
C ASN A 235 3.12 26.71 33.91
N ILE A 236 2.14 27.32 33.24
CA ILE A 236 1.18 28.25 33.85
C ILE A 236 0.33 27.52 34.90
N LEU A 237 -0.23 26.35 34.56
CA LEU A 237 -1.04 25.54 35.46
C LEU A 237 -0.25 25.14 36.72
N ARG A 238 1.03 24.77 36.59
CA ARG A 238 1.91 24.44 37.72
C ARG A 238 2.07 25.62 38.68
N ARG A 239 2.31 26.83 38.15
CA ARG A 239 2.40 28.06 38.94
C ARG A 239 1.06 28.39 39.63
N GLU A 240 -0.06 28.24 38.93
CA GLU A 240 -1.40 28.42 39.52
C GLU A 240 -1.70 27.38 40.60
N LEU A 241 -1.28 26.12 40.42
CA LEU A 241 -1.41 25.04 41.42
C LEU A 241 -0.61 25.34 42.69
N GLU A 242 0.61 25.84 42.55
CA GLU A 242 1.44 26.31 43.67
C GLU A 242 0.77 27.48 44.40
N TRP A 243 0.21 28.44 43.66
CA TRP A 243 -0.56 29.55 44.23
C TRP A 243 -1.79 29.06 45.02
N MET A 244 -2.58 28.15 44.47
CA MET A 244 -3.73 27.55 45.16
C MET A 244 -3.33 26.77 46.41
N ARG A 245 -2.20 26.07 46.39
CA ARG A 245 -1.66 25.36 47.57
C ARG A 245 -1.15 26.32 48.65
N SER A 246 -0.63 27.48 48.25
CA SER A 246 -0.08 28.50 49.17
C SER A 246 -1.12 29.41 49.82
N THR A 247 -2.33 29.53 49.24
CA THR A 247 -3.36 30.48 49.71
C THR A 247 -4.47 29.74 50.49
N PRO A 248 -4.72 30.05 51.77
CA PRO A 248 -5.80 29.40 52.53
C PRO A 248 -7.19 29.77 51.99
N GLN A 249 -8.01 28.77 51.68
CA GLN A 249 -9.24 28.81 50.87
C GLN A 249 -10.42 29.70 51.36
N ALA A 250 -10.29 30.53 52.41
CA ALA A 250 -11.47 31.07 53.10
C ALA A 250 -11.57 32.59 53.29
N ARG A 251 -10.68 33.45 52.76
CA ARG A 251 -10.76 34.90 53.04
C ARG A 251 -10.45 35.80 51.85
N THR A 252 -11.37 35.88 50.87
CA THR A 252 -11.82 37.11 50.14
C THR A 252 -12.50 36.73 48.81
N GLY A 253 -13.64 37.37 48.51
CA GLY A 253 -14.42 37.15 47.28
C GLY A 253 -13.74 37.54 45.95
N LYS A 254 -12.47 37.98 45.97
CA LYS A 254 -11.69 38.35 44.78
C LYS A 254 -11.06 37.16 44.04
N ALA A 255 -11.07 35.96 44.62
CA ALA A 255 -10.39 34.79 44.05
C ALA A 255 -11.25 33.92 43.12
N LYS A 256 -12.58 34.11 43.07
CA LYS A 256 -13.49 33.22 42.31
C LYS A 256 -13.15 33.17 40.81
N TYR A 257 -12.88 34.32 40.19
CA TYR A 257 -12.44 34.40 38.79
C TYR A 257 -11.15 33.62 38.50
N ARG A 258 -10.18 33.61 39.43
CA ARG A 258 -8.94 32.84 39.27
C ARG A 258 -9.14 31.34 39.48
N ILE A 259 -10.06 30.97 40.36
CA ILE A 259 -10.43 29.57 40.58
C ILE A 259 -11.14 29.02 39.34
N ASP A 260 -12.08 29.78 38.77
CA ASP A 260 -12.76 29.42 37.52
C ASP A 260 -11.75 29.36 36.36
N ALA A 261 -10.87 30.35 36.23
CA ALA A 261 -9.79 30.33 35.24
C ALA A 261 -8.81 29.15 35.42
N PHE A 262 -8.57 28.71 36.65
CA PHE A 262 -7.78 27.51 36.93
C PHE A 262 -8.48 26.24 36.45
N TYR A 263 -9.79 26.10 36.68
CA TYR A 263 -10.55 24.96 36.19
C TYR A 263 -10.61 24.95 34.65
N ASP A 264 -10.81 26.10 34.01
CA ASP A 264 -10.75 26.23 32.55
C ASP A 264 -9.34 25.95 31.98
N LEU A 265 -8.28 26.35 32.70
CA LEU A 265 -6.89 26.04 32.35
C LEU A 265 -6.59 24.56 32.53
N LYS A 266 -7.13 23.93 33.58
CA LYS A 266 -6.97 22.51 33.86
C LYS A 266 -7.64 21.65 32.79
N GLU A 267 -8.82 22.06 32.34
CA GLU A 267 -9.55 21.39 31.26
C GLU A 267 -8.77 21.48 29.94
N ARG A 268 -8.33 22.68 29.54
CA ARG A 268 -7.47 22.87 28.36
C ARG A 268 -6.13 22.11 28.44
N ALA A 269 -5.50 22.11 29.62
CA ALA A 269 -4.24 21.40 29.84
C ALA A 269 -4.38 19.87 29.84
N SER A 270 -5.61 19.35 30.03
CA SER A 270 -5.87 17.90 30.02
C SER A 270 -6.03 17.32 28.62
N GLN A 271 -6.25 18.16 27.60
CA GLN A 271 -6.34 17.78 26.19
C GLN A 271 -4.96 17.57 25.54
N VAL A 272 -4.04 16.89 26.23
CA VAL A 272 -2.67 16.67 25.73
C VAL A 272 -2.67 15.67 24.59
N TYR A 273 -2.15 16.08 23.43
CA TYR A 273 -1.70 15.14 22.40
C TYR A 273 -0.50 14.37 22.93
N THR A 274 -0.74 13.17 23.45
CA THR A 274 0.35 12.30 23.89
C THR A 274 0.73 11.38 22.74
N GLN A 275 1.56 11.83 21.81
CA GLN A 275 2.33 10.89 20.99
C GLN A 275 3.45 10.33 21.86
N LYS A 276 3.19 9.17 22.48
CA LYS A 276 4.28 8.37 23.02
C LYS A 276 5.00 7.76 21.81
N GLN A 277 6.11 8.34 21.40
CA GLN A 277 7.15 7.58 20.70
C GLN A 277 7.63 6.53 21.71
N VAL A 278 7.11 5.31 21.56
CA VAL A 278 7.54 4.17 22.38
C VAL A 278 8.76 3.59 21.68
N SER A 279 9.94 3.79 22.27
CA SER A 279 11.16 3.12 21.82
C SER A 279 11.00 1.60 21.95
N LEU A 280 11.10 0.91 20.81
CA LEU A 280 10.79 -0.50 20.59
C LEU A 280 11.87 -1.50 21.08
N ALA A 281 12.97 -1.00 21.64
CA ALA A 281 14.21 -1.75 21.77
C ALA A 281 14.22 -2.92 22.79
N GLU A 282 13.22 -3.09 23.67
CA GLU A 282 13.37 -3.92 24.88
C GLU A 282 12.50 -5.20 24.96
N VAL A 283 11.65 -5.50 23.97
CA VAL A 283 10.79 -6.71 23.99
C VAL A 283 11.49 -7.95 23.40
N GLN A 284 12.76 -7.84 23.03
CA GLN A 284 13.48 -8.90 22.33
C GLN A 284 13.90 -10.07 23.27
N GLY A 285 13.06 -11.09 23.30
CA GLY A 285 13.38 -12.44 23.75
C GLY A 285 13.26 -13.45 22.61
N SER A 286 13.95 -13.25 21.49
CA SER A 286 13.93 -14.24 20.40
C SER A 286 14.64 -15.51 20.87
N SER A 287 13.93 -16.64 20.92
CA SER A 287 14.57 -17.94 21.14
C SER A 287 15.57 -18.21 19.99
N ARG A 288 16.81 -18.60 20.32
CA ARG A 288 17.90 -18.77 19.34
C ARG A 288 17.42 -19.63 18.15
N LEU A 289 17.49 -19.08 16.93
CA LEU A 289 17.16 -19.81 15.71
C LEU A 289 18.23 -20.86 15.37
N GLY A 290 17.80 -22.10 15.08
CA GLY A 290 18.59 -23.15 14.44
C GLY A 290 18.96 -22.81 12.99
N SER A 291 19.92 -23.52 12.39
CA SER A 291 20.48 -23.17 11.06
C SER A 291 19.55 -23.51 9.90
N LYS A 292 18.56 -24.38 10.14
CA LYS A 292 17.52 -24.74 9.19
C LYS A 292 16.18 -24.15 9.64
N ILE A 293 15.53 -23.39 8.77
CA ILE A 293 14.18 -22.84 9.00
C ILE A 293 13.16 -23.70 8.26
N ILE A 294 13.05 -23.50 6.94
CA ILE A 294 12.23 -24.29 6.03
C ILE A 294 13.07 -24.55 4.78
N ASN A 295 13.10 -25.80 4.33
CA ASN A 295 13.73 -26.19 3.09
C ASN A 295 12.71 -26.93 2.22
N CYS A 296 12.45 -26.37 1.05
CA CYS A 296 11.52 -26.91 0.06
C CYS A 296 12.33 -27.54 -1.08
N LYS A 297 12.10 -28.83 -1.33
CA LYS A 297 12.71 -29.55 -2.45
C LYS A 297 11.62 -30.04 -3.39
N ASP A 298 11.64 -29.51 -4.60
CA ASP A 298 10.79 -29.92 -5.71
C ASP A 298 9.28 -30.02 -5.37
N VAL A 299 8.81 -29.01 -4.64
CA VAL A 299 7.44 -28.98 -4.13
C VAL A 299 6.49 -28.62 -5.27
N SER A 300 5.56 -29.51 -5.58
CA SER A 300 4.47 -29.21 -6.51
C SER A 300 3.12 -29.46 -5.83
N PHE A 301 2.17 -28.55 -6.06
CA PHE A 301 0.83 -28.64 -5.48
C PHE A 301 -0.25 -28.40 -6.53
N HIS A 302 -1.13 -29.40 -6.65
CA HIS A 302 -2.25 -29.41 -7.57
C HIS A 302 -3.55 -29.58 -6.77
N TYR A 303 -4.60 -28.86 -7.13
CA TYR A 303 -5.92 -29.06 -6.54
C TYR A 303 -6.96 -29.17 -7.65
N GLY A 304 -7.51 -30.37 -7.82
CA GLY A 304 -8.28 -30.73 -9.01
C GLY A 304 -7.43 -30.57 -10.26
N ASP A 305 -7.96 -29.84 -11.25
CA ASP A 305 -7.26 -29.55 -12.51
C ASP A 305 -6.35 -28.31 -12.47
N LYS A 306 -6.35 -27.56 -11.35
CA LYS A 306 -5.56 -26.33 -11.22
C LYS A 306 -4.22 -26.59 -10.55
N CYS A 307 -3.14 -26.26 -11.25
CA CYS A 307 -1.79 -26.22 -10.70
C CYS A 307 -1.55 -24.89 -9.96
N TYR A 308 -1.16 -24.95 -8.69
CA TYR A 308 -0.86 -23.77 -7.88
C TYR A 308 0.64 -23.58 -7.68
N ILE A 309 1.41 -24.67 -7.64
CA ILE A 309 2.87 -24.65 -7.49
C ILE A 309 3.44 -25.77 -8.35
N ASP A 310 4.44 -25.46 -9.16
CA ASP A 310 5.14 -26.40 -10.01
C ASP A 310 6.65 -26.38 -9.71
N HIS A 311 7.21 -27.53 -9.31
CA HIS A 311 8.64 -27.78 -9.06
C HIS A 311 9.37 -26.69 -8.25
N PHE A 312 8.77 -26.22 -7.15
CA PHE A 312 9.33 -25.16 -6.33
C PHE A 312 10.44 -25.68 -5.40
N THR A 313 11.65 -25.15 -5.55
CA THR A 313 12.81 -25.47 -4.71
C THR A 313 13.38 -24.19 -4.11
N TYR A 314 13.39 -24.10 -2.78
CA TYR A 314 13.93 -22.93 -2.08
C TYR A 314 14.37 -23.27 -0.66
N ASN A 315 15.46 -22.65 -0.22
CA ASN A 315 15.99 -22.80 1.14
C ASN A 315 15.96 -21.46 1.86
N PHE A 316 15.09 -21.34 2.88
CA PHE A 316 14.92 -20.11 3.65
C PHE A 316 16.10 -19.87 4.60
N GLN A 317 16.69 -18.69 4.52
CA GLN A 317 17.80 -18.26 5.36
C GLN A 317 17.32 -17.63 6.67
N ARG A 318 18.23 -17.53 7.65
CA ARG A 318 17.94 -16.87 8.92
C ARG A 318 17.78 -15.37 8.74
N TYR A 319 16.77 -14.83 9.40
CA TYR A 319 16.42 -13.40 9.37
C TYR A 319 16.01 -12.90 7.99
N GLU A 320 15.69 -13.83 7.09
CA GLU A 320 15.21 -13.49 5.76
C GLU A 320 13.82 -12.87 5.86
N LYS A 321 13.63 -11.76 5.15
CA LYS A 321 12.35 -11.05 5.03
C LYS A 321 11.85 -11.21 3.61
N VAL A 322 10.86 -12.08 3.46
CA VAL A 322 10.29 -12.49 2.18
C VAL A 322 8.93 -11.87 2.00
N GLY A 323 8.73 -11.19 0.87
CA GLY A 323 7.44 -10.70 0.41
C GLY A 323 6.86 -11.63 -0.64
N ILE A 324 5.57 -11.91 -0.56
CA ILE A 324 4.85 -12.70 -1.55
C ILE A 324 3.86 -11.77 -2.24
N VAL A 325 4.01 -11.67 -3.56
CA VAL A 325 3.16 -10.86 -4.42
C VAL A 325 2.57 -11.74 -5.51
N GLY A 326 1.33 -11.44 -5.89
CA GLY A 326 0.66 -12.13 -6.98
C GLY A 326 -0.79 -11.71 -7.06
N ARG A 327 -1.50 -12.34 -7.99
CA ARG A 327 -2.94 -12.12 -8.19
C ARG A 327 -3.75 -12.85 -7.12
N ASN A 328 -4.96 -12.37 -6.88
CA ASN A 328 -5.94 -13.03 -6.05
C ASN A 328 -6.30 -14.36 -6.72
N GLY A 329 -6.37 -15.43 -5.91
CA GLY A 329 -6.57 -16.79 -6.41
C GLY A 329 -5.34 -17.48 -6.98
N ALA A 330 -4.15 -16.83 -7.00
CA ALA A 330 -2.91 -17.48 -7.44
C ALA A 330 -2.35 -18.54 -6.48
N GLY A 331 -2.97 -18.73 -5.31
CA GLY A 331 -2.58 -19.75 -4.33
C GLY A 331 -1.65 -19.26 -3.21
N LYS A 332 -1.51 -17.96 -2.96
CA LYS A 332 -0.62 -17.40 -1.92
C LYS A 332 -0.91 -17.98 -0.52
N SER A 333 -2.17 -17.94 -0.08
CA SER A 333 -2.57 -18.49 1.22
C SER A 333 -2.41 -20.02 1.25
N THR A 334 -2.62 -20.70 0.12
CA THR A 334 -2.37 -22.14 -0.02
C THR A 334 -0.89 -22.46 0.17
N PHE A 335 0.01 -21.70 -0.47
CA PHE A 335 1.46 -21.81 -0.30
C PHE A 335 1.87 -21.61 1.17
N ILE A 336 1.34 -20.59 1.85
CA ILE A 336 1.57 -20.39 3.27
C ILE A 336 1.09 -21.59 4.11
N ASN A 337 -0.11 -22.10 3.83
CA ASN A 337 -0.66 -23.23 4.58
C ASN A 337 0.19 -24.50 4.41
N LEU A 338 0.76 -24.71 3.22
CA LEU A 338 1.73 -25.79 2.94
C LEU A 338 3.04 -25.58 3.72
N LEU A 339 3.61 -24.37 3.69
CA LEU A 339 4.83 -24.04 4.43
C LEU A 339 4.65 -24.22 5.95
N THR A 340 3.54 -23.72 6.47
CA THR A 340 3.23 -23.75 7.92
C THR A 340 2.75 -25.11 8.42
N GLY A 341 2.37 -26.03 7.52
CA GLY A 341 1.87 -27.36 7.90
C GLY A 341 0.43 -27.37 8.40
N ASN A 342 -0.34 -26.33 8.07
CA ASN A 342 -1.72 -26.16 8.48
C ASN A 342 -2.71 -26.85 7.52
N TYR A 343 -2.38 -28.05 7.06
CA TYR A 343 -3.27 -28.88 6.25
C TYR A 343 -3.64 -30.15 7.02
N THR A 344 -4.90 -30.59 6.89
CA THR A 344 -5.29 -31.90 7.40
C THR A 344 -4.83 -32.99 6.41
N PRO A 345 -4.42 -34.18 6.86
CA PRO A 345 -4.12 -35.32 5.98
C PRO A 345 -5.30 -35.72 5.08
N GLU A 346 -6.52 -35.28 5.41
CA GLU A 346 -7.72 -35.46 4.60
C GLU A 346 -7.78 -34.50 3.39
N MET A 347 -7.08 -33.37 3.44
CA MET A 347 -7.06 -32.36 2.37
C MET A 347 -5.94 -32.57 1.35
N ILE A 348 -4.92 -33.36 1.68
CA ILE A 348 -3.74 -33.54 0.82
C ILE A 348 -3.39 -35.02 0.68
N CYS A 349 -3.17 -35.46 -0.54
CA CYS A 349 -2.57 -36.76 -0.85
C CYS A 349 -1.10 -36.51 -1.25
N THR A 350 -0.18 -37.25 -0.62
CA THR A 350 1.26 -37.18 -0.92
C THR A 350 1.69 -38.20 -1.98
N ASP A 351 0.85 -39.21 -2.24
CA ASP A 351 1.15 -40.31 -3.17
C ASP A 351 0.42 -40.12 -4.52
N PRO A 352 1.14 -39.84 -5.62
CA PRO A 352 0.52 -39.62 -6.94
C PRO A 352 -0.28 -40.81 -7.47
N GLN A 353 0.16 -42.03 -7.13
CA GLN A 353 -0.51 -43.26 -7.55
C GLN A 353 -1.85 -43.45 -6.83
N GLU A 354 -1.91 -43.12 -5.54
CA GLU A 354 -3.14 -43.18 -4.74
C GLU A 354 -4.11 -42.09 -5.21
N TYR A 355 -3.62 -40.88 -5.47
CA TYR A 355 -4.43 -39.78 -6.02
C TYR A 355 -5.04 -40.11 -7.39
N THR A 356 -4.33 -40.86 -8.23
CA THR A 356 -4.80 -41.27 -9.57
C THR A 356 -5.78 -42.45 -9.52
N ALA A 357 -5.70 -43.28 -8.49
CA ALA A 357 -6.62 -44.39 -8.27
C ALA A 357 -7.96 -43.96 -7.61
N MET A 358 -8.05 -42.76 -7.03
CA MET A 358 -9.26 -42.27 -6.35
C MET A 358 -10.39 -41.87 -7.32
N PRO A 359 -11.67 -42.16 -6.99
CA PRO A 359 -12.83 -41.71 -7.77
C PRO A 359 -12.90 -40.17 -7.87
N PRO A 360 -13.45 -39.61 -8.97
CA PRO A 360 -13.57 -38.15 -9.18
C PRO A 360 -14.28 -37.41 -8.04
N GLU A 361 -15.29 -38.04 -7.43
CA GLU A 361 -16.07 -37.48 -6.31
C GLU A 361 -15.22 -37.29 -5.04
N GLN A 362 -14.22 -38.14 -4.81
CA GLN A 362 -13.29 -38.03 -3.67
C GLN A 362 -12.08 -37.14 -3.96
N ARG A 363 -11.80 -36.87 -5.25
CA ARG A 363 -10.78 -35.90 -5.69
C ARG A 363 -11.21 -34.45 -5.50
N ASN A 364 -12.50 -34.15 -5.59
CA ASN A 364 -13.06 -32.80 -5.51
C ASN A 364 -12.90 -32.06 -4.15
N GLY A 365 -12.13 -32.62 -3.22
CA GLY A 365 -11.73 -31.95 -1.97
C GLY A 365 -10.27 -32.17 -1.58
N LYS A 366 -9.48 -32.95 -2.34
CA LYS A 366 -8.10 -33.33 -2.03
C LYS A 366 -7.13 -32.73 -3.04
N GLY A 367 -6.10 -32.04 -2.55
CA GLY A 367 -4.95 -31.61 -3.33
C GLY A 367 -3.88 -32.70 -3.40
N LEU A 368 -3.14 -32.77 -4.50
CA LEU A 368 -1.94 -33.57 -4.64
C LEU A 368 -0.73 -32.71 -4.30
N LEU A 369 0.04 -33.13 -3.29
CA LEU A 369 1.33 -32.52 -2.92
C LEU A 369 2.44 -33.50 -3.25
N THR A 370 3.38 -33.10 -4.09
CA THR A 370 4.61 -33.84 -4.36
C THR A 370 5.82 -33.03 -3.88
N GLY A 371 6.92 -33.71 -3.55
CA GLY A 371 8.13 -33.09 -3.03
C GLY A 371 8.27 -33.16 -1.50
N GLU A 372 9.35 -32.59 -0.98
CA GLU A 372 9.69 -32.63 0.45
C GLU A 372 9.75 -31.22 1.05
N ILE A 373 9.08 -31.03 2.19
CA ILE A 373 9.15 -29.80 3.00
C ILE A 373 9.77 -30.17 4.35
N GLU A 374 11.05 -29.86 4.53
CA GLU A 374 11.75 -30.05 5.80
C GLU A 374 11.58 -28.80 6.67
N ARG A 375 11.12 -28.97 7.91
CA ARG A 375 10.97 -27.89 8.91
C ARG A 375 11.97 -28.08 10.05
N GLY A 376 12.59 -27.00 10.51
CA GLY A 376 13.50 -27.05 11.66
C GLY A 376 12.79 -27.41 12.97
N GLU A 377 13.42 -28.23 13.81
CA GLU A 377 12.85 -28.69 15.09
C GLU A 377 12.59 -27.55 16.10
N SER A 378 13.37 -26.47 16.03
CA SER A 378 13.23 -25.29 16.89
C SER A 378 12.30 -24.21 16.33
N LEU A 379 11.53 -24.52 15.27
CA LEU A 379 10.71 -23.55 14.56
C LEU A 379 9.39 -23.29 15.30
N LYS A 380 9.26 -22.08 15.85
CA LYS A 380 7.98 -21.55 16.36
C LYS A 380 7.38 -20.63 15.30
N ILE A 381 6.26 -21.04 14.72
CA ILE A 381 5.57 -20.27 13.67
C ILE A 381 4.44 -19.45 14.30
N GLY A 382 4.47 -18.14 14.07
CA GLY A 382 3.35 -17.25 14.32
C GLY A 382 2.62 -17.01 13.00
N TYR A 383 1.37 -17.43 12.87
CA TYR A 383 0.61 -17.25 11.63
C TYR A 383 -0.59 -16.33 11.87
N TYR A 384 -0.57 -15.19 11.17
CA TYR A 384 -1.67 -14.25 11.06
C TYR A 384 -2.48 -14.57 9.80
N ARG A 385 -3.72 -15.02 10.00
CA ARG A 385 -4.65 -15.39 8.93
C ARG A 385 -5.61 -14.25 8.61
N GLN A 386 -5.96 -14.09 7.33
CA GLN A 386 -6.99 -13.16 6.88
C GLN A 386 -8.38 -13.48 7.50
N SER A 387 -8.69 -14.75 7.74
CA SER A 387 -9.96 -15.18 8.37
C SER A 387 -10.08 -14.81 9.86
N GLY A 388 -9.00 -14.30 10.47
CA GLY A 388 -8.91 -14.00 11.91
C GLY A 388 -8.88 -15.25 12.80
N MET A 389 -8.72 -15.04 14.12
CA MET A 389 -9.01 -16.05 15.14
C MET A 389 -10.41 -15.82 15.73
N SER A 390 -11.11 -16.92 16.03
CA SER A 390 -12.32 -16.89 16.84
C SER A 390 -11.94 -16.63 18.30
N PHE A 391 -12.21 -15.42 18.79
CA PHE A 391 -12.11 -15.09 20.22
C PHE A 391 -13.41 -15.44 20.93
N ASN A 392 -13.31 -15.80 22.21
CA ASN A 392 -14.49 -15.83 23.06
C ASN A 392 -14.95 -14.38 23.30
N PRO A 393 -16.21 -14.04 23.01
CA PRO A 393 -16.70 -12.66 23.10
C PRO A 393 -16.78 -12.13 24.54
N GLU A 394 -16.76 -13.03 25.53
CA GLU A 394 -16.84 -12.71 26.96
C GLU A 394 -15.48 -12.41 27.60
N ASP A 395 -14.37 -12.83 26.98
CA ASP A 395 -13.03 -12.60 27.51
C ASP A 395 -12.69 -11.10 27.43
N THR A 396 -11.91 -10.63 28.40
CA THR A 396 -11.39 -9.27 28.42
C THR A 396 -10.08 -9.15 27.63
N VAL A 397 -9.78 -7.93 27.19
CA VAL A 397 -8.52 -7.63 26.49
C VAL A 397 -7.30 -7.99 27.35
N LEU A 398 -7.36 -7.76 28.66
CA LEU A 398 -6.27 -8.10 29.56
C LEU A 398 -6.09 -9.62 29.76
N GLU A 399 -7.19 -10.39 29.82
CA GLU A 399 -7.12 -11.85 29.96
C GLU A 399 -6.51 -12.54 28.73
N THR A 400 -6.72 -11.97 27.54
CA THR A 400 -6.16 -12.51 26.29
C THR A 400 -4.70 -12.12 26.08
N VAL A 401 -4.29 -10.92 26.50
CA VAL A 401 -2.91 -10.44 26.41
C VAL A 401 -2.48 -9.91 27.77
N ASN A 402 -1.73 -10.74 28.52
CA ASN A 402 -1.27 -10.41 29.87
C ASN A 402 -0.12 -9.38 29.92
N ASP A 403 0.15 -8.66 28.82
CA ASP A 403 1.19 -7.63 28.74
C ASP A 403 0.59 -6.23 28.49
N THR A 404 0.48 -5.47 29.57
CA THR A 404 -0.01 -4.09 29.55
C THR A 404 0.89 -3.13 28.77
N ARG A 405 2.19 -3.44 28.59
CA ARG A 405 3.10 -2.59 27.81
C ARG A 405 2.82 -2.75 26.32
N LEU A 406 2.72 -4.00 25.87
CA LEU A 406 2.43 -4.35 24.47
C LEU A 406 1.03 -3.88 24.04
N LEU A 407 0.04 -3.98 24.94
CA LEU A 407 -1.30 -3.44 24.71
C LEU A 407 -1.29 -1.92 24.54
N ASN A 408 -0.62 -1.19 25.44
CA ASN A 408 -0.48 0.26 25.32
C ASN A 408 0.23 0.67 24.01
N GLN A 409 1.22 -0.11 23.56
CA GLN A 409 1.96 0.16 22.33
C GLN A 409 1.07 0.06 21.07
N PHE A 410 0.14 -0.89 21.02
CA PHE A 410 -0.81 -1.04 19.92
C PHE A 410 -2.07 -0.18 20.08
N LEU A 411 -1.95 0.94 20.81
CA LEU A 411 -2.99 1.94 21.02
C LEU A 411 -4.22 1.41 21.78
N PHE A 412 -4.05 0.47 22.71
CA PHE A 412 -5.08 0.13 23.70
C PHE A 412 -4.84 0.94 24.98
N PRO A 413 -5.57 2.05 25.21
CA PRO A 413 -5.48 2.81 26.44
C PRO A 413 -5.96 1.98 27.64
N HIS A 414 -5.52 2.35 28.84
CA HIS A 414 -5.86 1.64 30.07
C HIS A 414 -7.37 1.44 30.30
N ASP A 415 -8.19 2.38 29.84
CA ASP A 415 -9.64 2.31 29.97
C ASP A 415 -10.27 1.17 29.15
N MET A 416 -9.60 0.74 28.07
CA MET A 416 -10.07 -0.34 27.19
C MET A 416 -9.66 -1.74 27.65
N LEU A 417 -8.72 -1.87 28.60
CA LEU A 417 -8.21 -3.17 29.04
C LEU A 417 -9.28 -4.07 29.66
N ASN A 418 -10.30 -3.45 30.27
CA ASN A 418 -11.42 -4.15 30.92
C ASN A 418 -12.62 -4.35 29.98
N ASN A 419 -12.57 -3.83 28.75
CA ASN A 419 -13.66 -4.01 27.80
C ASN A 419 -13.69 -5.45 27.29
N LYS A 420 -14.91 -5.95 27.05
CA LYS A 420 -15.11 -7.27 26.44
C LYS A 420 -14.75 -7.24 24.96
N ILE A 421 -14.16 -8.32 24.46
CA ILE A 421 -13.75 -8.42 23.06
C ILE A 421 -14.93 -8.24 22.10
N GLY A 422 -16.14 -8.67 22.48
CA GLY A 422 -17.34 -8.46 21.67
C GLY A 422 -17.61 -7.00 21.29
N THR A 423 -17.29 -6.06 22.19
CA THR A 423 -17.54 -4.61 22.03
C THR A 423 -16.51 -3.89 21.15
N LEU A 424 -15.37 -4.54 20.87
CA LEU A 424 -14.31 -3.95 20.07
C LEU A 424 -14.69 -3.89 18.58
N SER A 425 -14.21 -2.85 17.91
CA SER A 425 -14.29 -2.72 16.46
C SER A 425 -13.48 -3.80 15.75
N GLY A 426 -13.78 -4.07 14.47
CA GLY A 426 -13.05 -5.07 13.68
C GLY A 426 -11.53 -4.81 13.62
N GLY A 427 -11.13 -3.54 13.46
CA GLY A 427 -9.72 -3.14 13.48
C GLY A 427 -9.05 -3.37 14.83
N GLU A 428 -9.72 -3.04 15.95
CA GLU A 428 -9.21 -3.33 17.30
C GLU A 428 -9.09 -4.85 17.54
N LYS A 429 -10.08 -5.65 17.13
CA LYS A 429 -10.02 -7.13 17.21
C LYS A 429 -8.83 -7.69 16.45
N ARG A 430 -8.51 -7.14 15.26
CA ARG A 430 -7.36 -7.55 14.46
C ARG A 430 -6.02 -7.15 15.06
N ARG A 431 -5.94 -5.98 15.71
CA ARG A 431 -4.77 -5.60 16.50
C ARG A 431 -4.57 -6.58 17.63
N LEU A 432 -5.61 -6.86 18.42
CA LEU A 432 -5.55 -7.84 19.49
C LEU A 432 -5.08 -9.21 18.98
N TYR A 433 -5.58 -9.65 17.82
CA TYR A 433 -5.14 -10.87 17.18
C TYR A 433 -3.66 -10.89 16.85
N LEU A 434 -3.14 -9.81 16.26
CA LEU A 434 -1.71 -9.68 16.04
C LEU A 434 -0.93 -9.79 17.35
N LEU A 435 -1.38 -9.14 18.44
CA LEU A 435 -0.74 -9.25 19.76
C LEU A 435 -0.71 -10.67 20.29
N THR A 436 -1.80 -11.42 20.13
CA THR A 436 -1.84 -12.83 20.57
C THR A 436 -0.82 -13.70 19.85
N ILE A 437 -0.47 -13.36 18.60
CA ILE A 437 0.57 -14.06 17.84
C ILE A 437 1.96 -13.63 18.31
N LEU A 438 2.18 -12.32 18.50
CA LEU A 438 3.45 -11.79 18.97
C LEU A 438 3.80 -12.27 20.39
N MET A 439 2.79 -12.46 21.25
CA MET A 439 2.93 -13.03 22.59
C MET A 439 3.52 -14.45 22.59
N LYS A 440 3.34 -15.21 21.50
CA LYS A 440 3.93 -16.55 21.36
C LYS A 440 5.45 -16.51 21.12
N GLN A 441 6.02 -15.32 20.92
CA GLN A 441 7.42 -15.09 20.55
C GLN A 441 7.86 -16.02 19.42
N PRO A 442 7.23 -15.92 18.22
CA PRO A 442 7.57 -16.76 17.10
C PRO A 442 8.95 -16.43 16.53
N ASN A 443 9.61 -17.45 15.98
CA ASN A 443 10.90 -17.31 15.27
C ASN A 443 10.70 -17.05 13.77
N LEU A 444 9.58 -17.55 13.24
CA LEU A 444 9.10 -17.28 11.89
C LEU A 444 7.71 -16.65 12.01
N LEU A 445 7.57 -15.42 11.55
CA LEU A 445 6.29 -14.73 11.51
C LEU A 445 5.76 -14.75 10.07
N VAL A 446 4.54 -15.24 9.91
CA VAL A 446 3.84 -15.25 8.62
C VAL A 446 2.61 -14.37 8.72
N LEU A 447 2.55 -13.34 7.89
CA LEU A 447 1.48 -12.36 7.85
C LEU A 447 0.73 -12.45 6.52
N ASP A 448 -0.50 -12.96 6.54
CA ASP A 448 -1.38 -12.99 5.36
C ASP A 448 -2.28 -11.76 5.35
N GLU A 449 -2.01 -10.81 4.46
CA GLU A 449 -2.75 -9.56 4.25
C GLU A 449 -3.00 -8.76 5.54
N PRO A 450 -1.95 -8.39 6.31
CA PRO A 450 -2.11 -7.68 7.58
C PRO A 450 -2.63 -6.24 7.40
N THR A 451 -2.56 -5.68 6.20
CA THR A 451 -2.77 -4.25 5.95
C THR A 451 -4.23 -3.85 5.75
N ASN A 452 -5.11 -4.78 5.36
CA ASN A 452 -6.49 -4.48 4.90
C ASN A 452 -7.40 -3.79 5.93
N ASP A 453 -7.09 -3.85 7.22
CA ASP A 453 -7.99 -3.37 8.30
C ASP A 453 -7.26 -2.57 9.38
N LEU A 454 -5.99 -2.24 9.12
CA LEU A 454 -5.16 -1.43 10.00
C LEU A 454 -5.16 0.01 9.48
N ASP A 455 -5.26 0.96 10.40
CA ASP A 455 -5.12 2.36 10.04
C ASP A 455 -3.66 2.71 9.78
N ILE A 456 -3.43 3.80 9.04
CA ILE A 456 -2.09 4.30 8.71
C ILE A 456 -1.19 4.42 9.94
N VAL A 457 -1.74 4.85 11.08
CA VAL A 457 -0.99 5.00 12.33
C VAL A 457 -0.55 3.64 12.88
N THR A 458 -1.43 2.64 12.91
CA THR A 458 -1.03 1.30 13.36
C THR A 458 -0.17 0.55 12.36
N LEU A 459 -0.32 0.81 11.07
CA LEU A 459 0.60 0.32 10.04
C LEU A 459 2.01 0.83 10.28
N ASN A 460 2.20 2.11 10.59
CA ASN A 460 3.52 2.65 10.93
C ASN A 460 4.14 1.96 12.16
N ILE A 461 3.36 1.78 13.23
CA ILE A 461 3.84 1.08 14.44
C ILE A 461 4.22 -0.38 14.12
N LEU A 462 3.42 -1.04 13.28
CA LEU A 462 3.70 -2.40 12.84
C LEU A 462 4.96 -2.48 11.97
N GLU A 463 5.15 -1.54 11.04
CA GLU A 463 6.34 -1.45 10.21
C GLU A 463 7.61 -1.27 11.05
N GLU A 464 7.60 -0.37 12.02
CA GLU A 464 8.74 -0.17 12.93
C GLU A 464 9.03 -1.45 13.73
N TYR A 465 8.00 -2.10 14.25
CA TYR A 465 8.13 -3.38 14.95
C TYR A 465 8.71 -4.49 14.07
N LEU A 466 8.21 -4.66 12.85
CA LEU A 466 8.68 -5.68 11.91
C LEU A 466 10.06 -5.38 11.35
N LYS A 467 10.47 -4.10 11.31
CA LYS A 467 11.82 -3.72 10.93
C LYS A 467 12.84 -4.19 11.97
N GLU A 468 12.53 -4.02 13.24
CA GLU A 468 13.36 -4.44 14.39
C GLU A 468 13.20 -5.92 14.77
N PHE A 469 12.25 -6.64 14.17
CA PHE A 469 12.00 -8.04 14.47
C PHE A 469 13.20 -8.92 14.10
N GLY A 470 13.87 -9.47 15.11
CA GLY A 470 15.03 -10.36 14.96
C GLY A 470 14.68 -11.81 14.58
N GLY A 471 13.60 -12.03 13.83
CA GLY A 471 13.20 -13.34 13.32
C GLY A 471 13.09 -13.35 11.79
N SER A 472 12.66 -14.47 11.21
CA SER A 472 12.38 -14.53 9.77
C SER A 472 10.93 -14.14 9.52
N LEU A 473 10.67 -13.46 8.40
CA LEU A 473 9.39 -12.83 8.13
C LEU A 473 8.90 -13.23 6.74
N ILE A 474 7.67 -13.70 6.63
CA ILE A 474 6.98 -13.93 5.36
C ILE A 474 5.74 -13.04 5.35
N ILE A 475 5.67 -12.12 4.41
CA ILE A 475 4.57 -11.16 4.28
C ILE A 475 3.85 -11.42 2.98
N VAL A 476 2.54 -11.58 3.03
CA VAL A 476 1.65 -11.43 1.87
C VAL A 476 0.93 -10.12 2.04
N SER A 477 1.13 -9.21 1.11
CA SER A 477 0.40 -7.95 1.11
C SER A 477 0.29 -7.42 -0.31
N HIS A 478 -0.79 -6.70 -0.56
CA HIS A 478 -0.94 -5.86 -1.74
C HIS A 478 -0.42 -4.43 -1.55
N ASP A 479 -0.01 -4.06 -0.32
CA ASP A 479 0.53 -2.74 -0.02
C ASP A 479 2.01 -2.64 -0.45
N ARG A 480 2.25 -1.82 -1.47
CA ARG A 480 3.58 -1.61 -2.06
C ARG A 480 4.54 -0.94 -1.07
N HIS A 481 4.06 0.01 -0.27
CA HIS A 481 4.90 0.78 0.66
C HIS A 481 5.34 -0.12 1.81
N PHE A 482 4.41 -0.93 2.30
CA PHE A 482 4.68 -1.92 3.34
C PHE A 482 5.73 -2.94 2.89
N LEU A 483 5.62 -3.47 1.66
CA LEU A 483 6.59 -4.40 1.10
C LEU A 483 7.96 -3.75 0.88
N ASP A 484 8.03 -2.58 0.25
CA ASP A 484 9.28 -1.89 -0.04
C ASP A 484 10.12 -1.58 1.20
N ARG A 485 9.47 -1.33 2.35
CA ARG A 485 10.15 -0.99 3.61
C ARG A 485 10.64 -2.21 4.39
N LEU A 486 9.98 -3.36 4.23
CA LEU A 486 10.21 -4.54 5.08
C LEU A 486 10.88 -5.71 4.37
N VAL A 487 10.75 -5.82 3.05
CA VAL A 487 11.11 -7.02 2.29
C VAL A 487 12.41 -6.79 1.53
N ASP A 488 13.31 -7.77 1.64
CA ASP A 488 14.57 -7.82 0.88
C ASP A 488 14.47 -8.79 -0.32
N HIS A 489 13.56 -9.75 -0.25
CA HIS A 489 13.38 -10.83 -1.24
C HIS A 489 11.91 -11.06 -1.58
N LEU A 490 11.56 -11.13 -2.86
CA LEU A 490 10.18 -11.14 -3.34
C LEU A 490 9.87 -12.37 -4.18
N PHE A 491 8.81 -13.08 -3.81
CA PHE A 491 8.23 -14.17 -4.60
C PHE A 491 7.03 -13.68 -5.39
N VAL A 492 7.13 -13.76 -6.72
CA VAL A 492 6.07 -13.36 -7.64
C VAL A 492 5.33 -14.60 -8.15
N PHE A 493 4.05 -14.70 -7.80
CA PHE A 493 3.14 -15.70 -8.31
C PHE A 493 2.56 -15.22 -9.65
N CYS A 494 3.06 -15.78 -10.74
CA CYS A 494 2.61 -15.42 -12.10
C CYS A 494 1.28 -16.11 -12.47
N GLY A 495 0.87 -17.13 -11.72
CA GLY A 495 -0.22 -18.04 -12.08
C GLY A 495 0.32 -19.34 -12.68
N ASP A 496 -0.56 -20.33 -12.84
CA ASP A 496 -0.27 -21.62 -13.47
C ASP A 496 0.93 -22.38 -12.88
N GLY A 497 1.14 -22.27 -11.57
CA GLY A 497 2.21 -22.98 -10.86
C GLY A 497 3.57 -22.28 -10.85
N VAL A 498 3.76 -21.19 -11.60
CA VAL A 498 5.07 -20.54 -11.73
C VAL A 498 5.30 -19.48 -10.64
N ILE A 499 6.31 -19.73 -9.80
CA ILE A 499 6.82 -18.79 -8.80
C ILE A 499 8.18 -18.28 -9.27
N LYS A 500 8.31 -16.95 -9.41
CA LYS A 500 9.59 -16.31 -9.73
C LYS A 500 10.19 -15.70 -8.48
N ASP A 501 11.48 -15.92 -8.28
CA ASP A 501 12.30 -15.29 -7.26
C ASP A 501 12.85 -13.94 -7.77
N PHE A 502 12.81 -12.93 -6.92
CA PHE A 502 13.38 -11.63 -7.20
C PHE A 502 14.04 -11.06 -5.95
N ILE A 503 15.33 -10.75 -6.03
CA ILE A 503 16.07 -10.12 -4.92
C ILE A 503 15.99 -8.61 -5.12
N GLY A 504 15.35 -7.92 -4.17
CA GLY A 504 15.13 -6.48 -4.23
C GLY A 504 13.72 -6.07 -3.82
N SER A 505 13.48 -4.76 -3.85
CA SER A 505 12.21 -4.16 -3.46
C SER A 505 11.13 -4.33 -4.55
N TYR A 506 9.87 -4.12 -4.18
CA TYR A 506 8.75 -4.19 -5.11
C TYR A 506 8.86 -3.12 -6.22
N SER A 507 9.29 -1.92 -5.85
CA SER A 507 9.52 -0.83 -6.82
C SER A 507 10.57 -1.21 -7.88
N GLN A 508 11.68 -1.83 -7.47
CA GLN A 508 12.72 -2.33 -8.39
C GLN A 508 12.18 -3.42 -9.31
N TYR A 509 11.37 -4.34 -8.77
CA TYR A 509 10.72 -5.39 -9.55
C TYR A 509 9.80 -4.79 -10.64
N ARG A 510 9.05 -3.74 -10.32
CA ARG A 510 8.18 -3.06 -11.29
C ARG A 510 8.95 -2.35 -12.39
N GLU A 511 10.05 -1.68 -12.06
CA GLU A 511 10.93 -1.08 -13.07
C GLU A 511 11.51 -2.13 -14.01
N PHE A 512 11.92 -3.28 -13.45
CA PHE A 512 12.39 -4.41 -14.24
C PHE A 512 11.32 -4.93 -15.21
N ILE A 513 10.07 -5.11 -14.76
CA ILE A 513 8.96 -5.51 -15.66
C ILE A 513 8.72 -4.45 -16.73
N LYS A 514 8.59 -3.17 -16.36
CA LYS A 514 8.33 -2.09 -17.33
C LYS A 514 9.43 -2.02 -18.38
N GLY A 515 10.69 -2.17 -17.98
CA GLY A 515 11.83 -2.26 -18.89
C GLY A 515 11.76 -3.46 -19.81
N TYR A 516 11.37 -4.63 -19.29
CA TYR A 516 11.19 -5.86 -20.06
C TYR A 516 10.05 -5.75 -21.07
N GLU A 517 8.88 -5.25 -20.67
CA GLU A 517 7.72 -5.03 -21.56
C GLU A 517 8.01 -3.97 -22.63
N ALA A 518 8.74 -2.91 -22.29
CA ALA A 518 9.15 -1.89 -23.25
C ALA A 518 10.11 -2.47 -24.31
N ARG A 519 11.04 -3.34 -23.90
CA ARG A 519 11.92 -4.07 -24.82
C ARG A 519 11.12 -5.01 -25.72
N GLN A 520 10.22 -5.82 -25.17
CA GLN A 520 9.36 -6.71 -25.96
C GLN A 520 8.50 -5.94 -26.96
N ARG A 521 7.84 -4.85 -26.54
CA ARG A 521 7.06 -4.00 -27.47
C ARG A 521 7.94 -3.35 -28.54
N SER A 522 9.19 -3.03 -28.23
CA SER A 522 10.13 -2.49 -29.21
C SER A 522 10.57 -3.56 -30.22
N GLU A 523 10.77 -4.79 -29.76
CA GLU A 523 11.14 -5.96 -30.56
C GLU A 523 9.97 -6.42 -31.44
N GLU A 524 8.75 -6.47 -30.91
CA GLU A 524 7.52 -6.73 -31.66
C GLU A 524 7.26 -5.65 -32.72
N ARG A 525 7.42 -4.37 -32.37
CA ARG A 525 7.32 -3.26 -33.34
C ARG A 525 8.42 -3.31 -34.39
N ALA A 526 9.62 -3.76 -34.04
CA ALA A 526 10.71 -3.97 -34.98
C ALA A 526 10.43 -5.16 -35.92
N ALA A 527 9.89 -6.26 -35.37
CA ALA A 527 9.46 -7.46 -36.10
C ALA A 527 8.27 -7.19 -37.03
N GLU A 528 7.30 -6.36 -36.62
CA GLU A 528 6.20 -5.92 -37.47
C GLU A 528 6.68 -5.00 -38.59
N LYS A 529 7.65 -4.12 -38.33
CA LYS A 529 8.25 -3.26 -39.36
C LYS A 529 9.04 -4.07 -40.39
N THR A 530 9.77 -5.09 -39.96
CA THR A 530 10.46 -6.00 -40.89
C THR A 530 9.46 -6.89 -41.65
N ALA A 531 8.38 -7.36 -41.01
CA ALA A 531 7.34 -8.15 -41.67
C ALA A 531 6.48 -7.34 -42.68
N LYS A 532 6.14 -6.09 -42.37
CA LYS A 532 5.46 -5.18 -43.32
C LYS A 532 6.39 -4.74 -44.45
N GLY A 533 7.70 -4.68 -44.22
CA GLY A 533 8.72 -4.42 -45.25
C GLY A 533 8.88 -5.54 -46.30
N VAL A 534 8.44 -6.77 -46.00
CA VAL A 534 8.50 -7.91 -46.93
C VAL A 534 7.27 -8.00 -47.84
N LYS A 535 6.09 -7.50 -47.42
CA LYS A 535 4.86 -7.54 -48.24
C LYS A 535 4.74 -6.43 -49.31
N GLN A 536 5.68 -5.49 -49.39
CA GLN A 536 5.69 -4.42 -50.42
C GLN A 536 6.76 -4.58 -51.51
N LYS A 537 7.48 -5.71 -51.57
CA LYS A 537 8.43 -6.01 -52.66
C LYS A 537 7.85 -6.94 -53.72
N SER A 538 6.71 -6.56 -54.30
CA SER A 538 6.30 -7.07 -55.62
C SER A 538 5.36 -6.08 -56.30
N CYS A 539 5.86 -4.92 -56.70
CA CYS A 539 5.53 -4.29 -57.99
C CYS A 539 6.37 -3.03 -58.23
N THR A 540 6.87 -2.96 -59.46
CA THR A 540 7.28 -1.79 -60.25
C THR A 540 8.62 -1.07 -59.99
N THR A 541 9.28 -0.88 -61.13
CA THR A 541 10.56 -0.26 -61.46
C THR A 541 10.55 1.28 -61.39
N ALA A 542 11.67 1.82 -60.90
CA ALA A 542 12.38 3.06 -61.31
C ALA A 542 11.61 4.40 -61.44
N LYS A 543 11.85 5.33 -60.49
CA LYS A 543 12.64 6.58 -60.64
C LYS A 543 12.36 7.57 -59.49
N ASP A 544 13.48 8.11 -58.99
CA ASP A 544 13.76 9.36 -58.25
C ASP A 544 12.75 10.11 -57.36
N SER A 545 13.36 10.62 -56.27
CA SER A 545 13.10 11.83 -55.48
C SER A 545 12.27 11.75 -54.18
N SER A 546 13.05 11.72 -53.08
CA SER A 546 12.90 12.45 -51.80
C SER A 546 11.57 12.48 -51.04
N ILE A 547 11.57 11.95 -49.81
CA ILE A 547 11.52 12.70 -48.52
C ILE A 547 11.93 11.73 -47.39
N GLN A 548 12.84 12.19 -46.50
CA GLN A 548 13.53 11.43 -45.45
C GLN A 548 12.70 11.24 -44.16
N ALA A 549 12.90 10.09 -43.51
CA ALA A 549 12.76 9.89 -42.06
C ALA A 549 14.07 9.24 -41.54
N PRO A 550 14.51 9.51 -40.29
CA PRO A 550 15.93 9.53 -39.94
C PRO A 550 16.52 8.13 -39.83
N ALA A 551 17.57 7.87 -40.61
CA ALA A 551 18.42 6.70 -40.47
C ALA A 551 19.43 6.95 -39.34
N ARG A 552 19.57 6.00 -38.41
CA ARG A 552 20.69 5.95 -37.44
C ARG A 552 21.99 6.07 -38.23
N LYS A 553 22.78 7.12 -37.94
CA LYS A 553 24.07 7.34 -38.58
C LYS A 553 24.98 6.18 -38.18
N LYS A 554 25.51 5.44 -39.16
CA LYS A 554 26.70 4.63 -38.89
C LYS A 554 27.84 5.62 -38.63
N LEU A 555 28.45 5.53 -37.45
CA LEU A 555 29.62 6.32 -37.05
C LEU A 555 30.64 6.33 -38.19
N SER A 556 31.06 7.53 -38.59
CA SER A 556 32.11 7.75 -39.58
C SER A 556 33.41 7.08 -39.11
N TYR A 557 34.25 6.62 -40.03
CA TYR A 557 35.58 6.08 -39.70
C TYR A 557 36.42 7.04 -38.84
N LYS A 558 36.18 8.35 -38.94
CA LYS A 558 36.81 9.35 -38.07
C LYS A 558 36.25 9.34 -36.64
N GLU A 559 34.95 9.12 -36.47
CA GLU A 559 34.27 9.07 -35.17
C GLU A 559 34.59 7.75 -34.44
N GLN A 560 34.74 6.64 -35.15
CA GLN A 560 35.23 5.38 -34.56
C GLN A 560 36.66 5.51 -34.03
N ARG A 561 37.53 6.20 -34.78
CA ARG A 561 38.91 6.45 -34.35
C ARG A 561 38.98 7.46 -33.19
N GLU A 562 38.07 8.44 -33.14
CA GLU A 562 37.92 9.37 -32.01
C GLU A 562 37.51 8.61 -30.74
N LEU A 563 36.59 7.65 -30.86
CA LEU A 563 36.15 6.80 -29.75
C LEU A 563 37.30 5.93 -29.20
N GLU A 564 38.06 5.27 -30.08
CA GLU A 564 39.26 4.51 -29.68
C GLU A 564 40.36 5.38 -29.04
N GLN A 565 40.45 6.67 -29.42
CA GLN A 565 41.38 7.62 -28.79
C GLN A 565 40.88 8.06 -27.42
N LEU A 566 39.58 8.34 -27.26
CA LEU A 566 38.98 8.71 -26.00
C LEU A 566 39.09 7.59 -24.95
N GLU A 567 38.96 6.32 -25.36
CA GLU A 567 39.15 5.17 -24.47
C GLU A 567 40.59 5.08 -23.93
N LYS A 568 41.59 5.24 -24.80
CA LYS A 568 43.01 5.25 -24.38
C LYS A 568 43.34 6.43 -23.49
N ASP A 569 42.78 7.60 -23.80
CA ASP A 569 42.96 8.80 -23.01
C ASP A 569 42.34 8.65 -21.62
N LEU A 570 41.11 8.11 -21.51
CA LEU A 570 40.44 7.83 -20.24
C LEU A 570 41.20 6.80 -19.41
N GLU A 571 41.75 5.76 -20.04
CA GLU A 571 42.58 4.77 -19.35
C GLU A 571 43.85 5.41 -18.77
N SER A 572 44.51 6.29 -19.53
CA SER A 572 45.70 7.01 -19.07
C SER A 572 45.42 7.99 -17.92
N LEU A 573 44.32 8.74 -18.00
CA LEU A 573 43.92 9.71 -16.96
C LEU A 573 43.49 9.01 -15.67
N ASN A 574 42.80 7.87 -15.77
CA ASN A 574 42.46 7.06 -14.61
C ASN A 574 43.69 6.43 -13.95
N ALA A 575 44.69 6.02 -14.74
CA ALA A 575 45.97 5.54 -14.19
C ALA A 575 46.77 6.66 -13.49
N GLU A 576 46.81 7.87 -14.06
CA GLU A 576 47.44 9.04 -13.44
C GLU A 576 46.74 9.43 -12.13
N LYS A 577 45.40 9.44 -12.12
CA LYS A 577 44.59 9.67 -10.92
C LYS A 577 44.90 8.64 -9.83
N ALA A 578 44.91 7.35 -10.17
CA ALA A 578 45.18 6.29 -9.21
C ALA A 578 46.60 6.38 -8.62
N ALA A 579 47.59 6.80 -9.41
CA ALA A 579 48.95 7.05 -8.94
C ALA A 579 49.00 8.25 -7.97
N LEU A 580 48.35 9.37 -8.31
CA LEU A 580 48.31 10.54 -7.44
C LEU A 580 47.52 10.28 -6.14
N GLU A 581 46.45 9.49 -6.18
CA GLU A 581 45.71 9.06 -4.99
C GLU A 581 46.55 8.12 -4.11
N ALA A 582 47.34 7.23 -4.70
CA ALA A 582 48.28 6.38 -3.96
C ALA A 582 49.38 7.20 -3.29
N ASP A 583 49.89 8.23 -3.97
CA ASP A 583 50.89 9.16 -3.46
C ASP A 583 50.34 10.05 -2.32
N LEU A 584 49.08 10.50 -2.42
CA LEU A 584 48.41 11.22 -1.33
C LEU A 584 48.20 10.34 -0.09
N ASN A 585 47.92 9.05 -0.29
CA ASN A 585 47.69 8.09 0.79
C ASN A 585 48.98 7.57 1.45
N SER A 586 50.14 7.72 0.80
CA SER A 586 51.42 7.23 1.34
C SER A 586 51.92 8.05 2.54
N GLY A 587 51.43 9.29 2.71
CA GLY A 587 51.73 10.15 3.86
C GLY A 587 53.16 10.68 3.94
N THR A 588 53.99 10.49 2.90
CA THR A 588 55.41 10.89 2.88
C THR A 588 55.69 12.24 2.21
N LEU A 589 54.69 12.90 1.64
CA LEU A 589 54.86 14.11 0.82
C LEU A 589 54.83 15.41 1.63
N GLN A 590 55.60 16.40 1.18
CA GLN A 590 55.59 17.74 1.77
C GLN A 590 54.26 18.47 1.46
N TYR A 591 53.85 19.38 2.35
CA TYR A 591 52.57 20.10 2.25
C TYR A 591 52.34 20.81 0.90
N SER A 592 53.38 21.37 0.29
CA SER A 592 53.29 21.99 -1.04
C SER A 592 52.98 20.99 -2.15
N GLN A 593 53.56 19.79 -2.11
CA GLN A 593 53.35 18.73 -3.10
C GLN A 593 51.97 18.08 -2.96
N LEU A 594 51.44 17.99 -1.73
CA LEU A 594 50.07 17.54 -1.49
C LEU A 594 49.04 18.51 -2.09
N GLN A 595 49.30 19.81 -2.01
CA GLN A 595 48.41 20.82 -2.56
C GLN A 595 48.44 20.82 -4.10
N GLU A 596 49.61 20.66 -4.72
CA GLU A 596 49.74 20.50 -6.17
C GLU A 596 49.08 19.21 -6.68
N ALA A 597 49.28 18.08 -5.99
CA ALA A 597 48.63 16.81 -6.34
C ALA A 597 47.10 16.89 -6.21
N SER A 598 46.58 17.55 -5.16
CA SER A 598 45.13 17.74 -4.99
C SER A 598 44.52 18.64 -6.07
N LEU A 599 45.21 19.71 -6.47
CA LEU A 599 44.78 20.56 -7.58
C LEU A 599 44.80 19.79 -8.90
N ARG A 600 45.85 18.99 -9.14
CA ARG A 600 45.98 18.18 -10.35
C ARG A 600 44.91 17.09 -10.46
N ILE A 601 44.54 16.43 -9.35
CA ILE A 601 43.41 15.49 -9.33
C ILE A 601 42.10 16.20 -9.70
N GLY A 602 41.89 17.43 -9.23
CA GLY A 602 40.73 18.24 -9.60
C GLY A 602 40.66 18.52 -11.10
N GLU A 603 41.79 18.87 -11.72
CA GLU A 603 41.89 19.06 -13.18
C GLU A 603 41.62 17.75 -13.95
N ILE A 604 42.22 16.63 -13.51
CA ILE A 604 42.03 15.32 -14.13
C ILE A 604 40.56 14.88 -14.07
N LEU A 605 39.88 15.11 -12.94
CA LEU A 605 38.45 14.79 -12.80
C LEU A 605 37.59 15.58 -13.80
N ALA A 606 37.87 16.87 -13.98
CA ALA A 606 37.16 17.68 -14.97
C ALA A 606 37.46 17.22 -16.41
N GLU A 607 38.71 16.84 -16.72
CA GLU A 607 39.07 16.29 -18.02
C GLU A 607 38.41 14.94 -18.30
N ILE A 608 38.34 14.05 -17.31
CA ILE A 608 37.62 12.77 -17.39
C ILE A 608 36.14 13.03 -17.69
N GLU A 609 35.48 13.91 -16.94
CA GLU A 609 34.05 14.20 -17.12
C GLU A 609 33.75 14.75 -18.53
N THR A 610 34.60 15.64 -19.06
CA THR A 610 34.42 16.15 -20.43
C THR A 610 34.60 15.07 -21.50
N LYS A 611 35.59 14.18 -21.33
CA LYS A 611 35.86 13.08 -22.27
C LYS A 611 34.82 11.97 -22.17
N GLU A 612 34.33 11.66 -20.97
CA GLU A 612 33.24 10.70 -20.75
C GLU A 612 31.93 11.19 -21.36
N ASN A 613 31.58 12.46 -21.18
CA ASN A 613 30.41 13.05 -21.83
C ASN A 613 30.53 12.97 -23.36
N ARG A 614 31.72 13.24 -23.92
CA ARG A 614 31.95 13.14 -25.36
C ARG A 614 31.89 11.69 -25.87
N TRP A 615 32.39 10.73 -25.09
CA TRP A 615 32.29 9.31 -25.39
C TRP A 615 30.84 8.81 -25.31
N LEU A 616 30.05 9.28 -24.34
CA LEU A 616 28.62 9.01 -24.22
C LEU A 616 27.82 9.58 -25.40
N GLU A 617 28.14 10.81 -25.84
CA GLU A 617 27.54 11.39 -27.04
C GLU A 617 27.82 10.54 -28.29
N LEU A 618 29.07 10.13 -28.50
CA LEU A 618 29.48 9.34 -29.66
C LEU A 618 28.98 7.88 -29.61
N SER A 619 28.81 7.29 -28.43
CA SER A 619 28.25 5.94 -28.27
C SER A 619 26.73 5.88 -28.40
N CYS A 620 26.02 7.00 -28.14
CA CYS A 620 24.57 7.11 -28.29
C CYS A 620 24.11 7.48 -29.71
N MET A 621 25.01 8.00 -30.57
CA MET A 621 24.75 8.34 -31.98
C MET A 621 24.87 7.13 -32.90
#